data_AF-A0A7K3H1W4-F1
#
_entry.id   AF-A0A7K3H1W4-F1
#
_cell.length_a   1.000
_cell.length_b   1.000
_cell.length_c   1.000
_cell.angle_alpha   90.00
_cell.angle_beta   90.00
_cell.angle_gamma   90.00
#
_symmetry.space_group_name_H-M   'P 1'
#
loop_
_entity.id
_entity.type
_entity.pdbx_description
1 polymer ?
#
loop_
_entity_poly.entity_id
_entity_poly.type
_entity_poly.pdbx_seq_one_letter_code
_entity_poly.pdbx_strand_id
1 'polypeptide(L)'
;MANPQANGQWYPPEWPDRIRALAAGTLTPVAPRRAATVMLLKDTGAGTAVHMLRRRTSMAFAGGAYAYPGGGVDPRDDDRAI
;
A
#
# COMPACT_ATOMS: atom_id res chain seq x y z
N MET A 1 -10.50 21.80 -15.62
CA MET A 1 -10.45 20.82 -16.73
C MET A 1 -10.68 19.45 -16.11
N ALA A 2 -11.79 18.80 -16.44
CA ALA A 2 -12.17 17.52 -15.85
C ALA A 2 -11.18 16.42 -16.27
N ASN A 3 -10.72 15.63 -15.30
CA ASN A 3 -9.83 14.49 -15.53
C ASN A 3 -10.60 13.40 -16.32
N PRO A 4 -10.16 13.00 -17.53
CA PRO A 4 -10.82 11.97 -18.34
C PRO A 4 -10.73 10.55 -17.75
N GLN A 5 -10.19 10.37 -16.54
CA GLN A 5 -10.15 9.10 -15.81
C GLN A 5 -11.47 8.73 -15.11
N ALA A 6 -12.56 9.48 -15.31
CA ALA A 6 -13.86 9.24 -14.69
C ALA A 6 -14.60 7.97 -15.18
N ASN A 7 -13.95 7.11 -15.98
CA ASN A 7 -14.55 5.95 -16.66
C ASN A 7 -14.52 4.67 -15.81
N GLY A 8 -14.40 4.76 -14.48
CA GLY A 8 -14.29 3.59 -13.58
C GLY A 8 -12.89 2.95 -13.50
N GLN A 9 -11.91 3.56 -14.16
CA GLN A 9 -10.52 3.11 -14.21
C GLN A 9 -9.78 3.53 -12.92
N TRP A 10 -9.84 2.70 -11.87
CA TRP A 10 -9.27 3.01 -10.53
C TRP A 10 -7.78 2.71 -10.39
N TYR A 11 -7.17 2.06 -11.38
CA TYR A 11 -5.76 1.69 -11.39
C TYR A 11 -4.98 2.42 -12.50
N PRO A 12 -3.64 2.53 -12.40
CA PRO A 12 -2.81 3.12 -13.44
C PRO A 12 -3.00 2.45 -14.81
N PRO A 13 -3.06 3.23 -15.91
CA PRO A 13 -3.44 2.73 -17.23
C PRO A 13 -2.54 1.62 -17.76
N GLU A 14 -1.30 1.52 -17.31
CA GLU A 14 -0.35 0.50 -17.73
C GLU A 14 -0.52 -0.85 -17.02
N TRP A 15 -1.34 -0.94 -15.97
CA TRP A 15 -1.50 -2.17 -15.20
C TRP A 15 -2.06 -3.34 -16.02
N PRO A 16 -3.11 -3.20 -16.85
CA PRO A 16 -3.65 -4.34 -17.59
C PRO A 16 -2.62 -5.02 -18.50
N ASP A 17 -1.78 -4.24 -19.18
CA ASP A 17 -0.71 -4.77 -20.02
C ASP A 17 0.37 -5.46 -19.17
N ARG A 18 0.77 -4.86 -18.05
CA ARG A 18 1.74 -5.49 -17.12
C ARG A 18 1.20 -6.79 -16.51
N ILE A 19 -0.07 -6.83 -16.14
CA ILE A 19 -0.73 -8.03 -15.60
C ILE A 19 -0.74 -9.15 -16.66
N ARG A 20 -1.10 -8.83 -17.91
CA ARG A 20 -1.06 -9.79 -19.03
C ARG A 20 0.35 -10.28 -19.31
N ALA A 21 1.34 -9.39 -19.34
CA ALA A 21 2.74 -9.76 -19.54
C ALA A 21 3.29 -10.66 -18.41
N LEU A 22 2.92 -10.38 -17.16
CA LEU A 22 3.25 -11.24 -16.03
C LEU A 22 2.63 -12.64 -16.20
N ALA A 23 1.34 -12.71 -16.56
CA ALA A 23 0.65 -13.98 -16.78
C ALA A 23 1.24 -14.79 -17.96
N ALA A 24 1.71 -14.10 -19.01
CA ALA A 24 2.38 -14.72 -20.16
C ALA A 24 3.86 -15.08 -19.91
N GLY A 25 4.42 -14.75 -18.74
CA GLY A 25 5.82 -15.00 -18.42
C GLY A 25 6.81 -14.08 -19.13
N THR A 26 6.34 -12.99 -19.74
CA THR A 26 7.17 -12.02 -20.49
C THR A 26 7.57 -10.79 -19.66
N LEU A 27 7.03 -10.68 -18.43
CA LEU A 27 7.42 -9.68 -17.45
C LEU A 27 8.01 -10.36 -16.21
N THR A 28 9.25 -10.01 -15.86
CA THR A 28 9.86 -10.37 -14.57
C THR A 28 9.46 -9.33 -13.51
N PRO A 29 8.68 -9.69 -12.48
CA PRO A 29 8.32 -8.76 -11.42
C PRO A 29 9.52 -8.44 -10.53
N VAL A 30 9.47 -7.28 -9.88
CA VAL A 30 10.44 -6.95 -8.83
C VAL A 30 10.27 -7.88 -7.63
N ALA A 31 11.37 -8.24 -6.98
CA ALA A 31 11.33 -9.02 -5.74
C ALA A 31 10.55 -8.24 -4.65
N PRO A 32 9.48 -8.82 -4.07
CA PRO A 32 8.74 -8.16 -3.00
C PRO A 32 9.63 -7.91 -1.78
N ARG A 33 9.47 -6.73 -1.16
CA ARG A 33 10.08 -6.44 0.14
C ARG A 33 9.13 -6.86 1.25
N ARG A 34 9.63 -7.58 2.25
CA ARG A 34 8.86 -7.89 3.47
C ARG A 34 8.43 -6.58 4.15
N ALA A 35 7.16 -6.52 4.55
CA ALA A 35 6.58 -5.37 5.22
C ALA A 35 5.58 -5.85 6.27
N ALA A 36 5.38 -5.02 7.31
CA ALA A 36 4.39 -5.24 8.36
C ALA A 36 3.52 -3.99 8.52
N THR A 37 2.26 -4.19 8.86
CA THR A 37 1.26 -3.14 9.09
C THR A 37 0.57 -3.41 10.42
N VAL A 38 0.38 -2.37 11.22
CA VAL A 38 -0.25 -2.45 12.55
C VAL A 38 -1.54 -1.65 12.53
N MET A 39 -2.63 -2.28 12.98
CA MET A 39 -3.90 -1.61 13.21
C MET A 39 -4.06 -1.35 14.71
N LEU A 40 -4.00 -0.08 15.12
CA LEU A 40 -4.29 0.30 16.49
C LEU A 40 -5.79 0.56 16.61
N LEU A 41 -6.47 -0.28 17.37
CA LEU A 41 -7.92 -0.26 17.52
C LEU A 41 -8.32 0.36 18.86
N LYS A 42 -9.44 1.06 18.87
CA LYS A 42 -10.06 1.60 20.08
C LYS A 42 -11.58 1.45 19.99
N ASP A 43 -12.18 0.84 20.99
CA ASP A 43 -13.64 0.83 21.09
C ASP A 43 -14.17 2.21 21.52
N THR A 44 -15.27 2.62 20.88
CA THR A 44 -15.95 3.90 21.14
C THR A 44 -17.45 3.66 21.25
N GLY A 45 -18.18 4.66 21.77
CA GLY A 45 -19.65 4.59 21.84
C GLY A 45 -20.35 4.45 20.47
N ALA A 46 -19.66 4.72 19.36
CA ALA A 46 -20.17 4.60 17.99
C ALA A 46 -19.60 3.38 17.24
N GLY A 47 -18.82 2.51 17.90
CA GLY A 47 -18.14 1.35 17.30
C GLY A 47 -16.61 1.42 17.40
N THR A 48 -15.92 0.50 16.73
CA THR A 48 -14.45 0.44 16.73
C THR A 48 -13.85 1.50 15.82
N ALA A 49 -12.95 2.32 16.37
CA ALA A 49 -12.11 3.25 15.62
C ALA A 49 -10.73 2.64 15.37
N VAL A 50 -10.11 2.99 14.25
CA VAL A 50 -8.74 2.60 13.89
C VAL A 50 -7.87 3.83 13.65
N HIS A 51 -6.66 3.83 14.20
CA HIS A 51 -5.70 4.90 13.96
C HIS A 51 -5.12 4.82 12.54
N MET A 52 -5.13 5.95 11.83
CA MET A 52 -4.53 6.09 10.51
C MET A 52 -3.60 7.31 10.47
N LEU A 53 -2.57 7.22 9.64
CA LEU A 53 -1.63 8.28 9.31
C LEU A 53 -2.01 8.88 7.95
N ARG A 54 -1.84 10.20 7.78
CA ARG A 54 -1.82 10.82 6.45
C ARG A 54 -0.37 10.99 6.00
N ARG A 55 0.00 10.33 4.91
CA ARG A 55 1.36 10.37 4.35
C ARG A 55 1.70 11.78 3.89
N ARG A 56 2.95 12.21 4.08
CA ARG A 56 3.44 13.50 3.56
C ARG A 56 3.27 13.51 2.04
N THR A 57 2.77 14.61 1.50
CA THR A 57 2.50 14.76 0.06
C THR A 57 3.77 14.70 -0.78
N SER A 58 4.91 15.04 -0.19
CA SER A 58 6.23 14.99 -0.83
C SER A 58 6.84 13.58 -0.95
N MET A 59 6.17 12.53 -0.46
CA MET A 59 6.70 11.17 -0.56
C MET A 59 6.61 10.65 -2.00
N ALA A 60 7.70 10.03 -2.48
CA ALA A 60 7.80 9.50 -3.85
C ALA A 60 6.77 8.41 -4.19
N PHE A 61 6.18 7.76 -3.18
CA PHE A 61 5.15 6.74 -3.35
C PHE A 61 3.97 7.02 -2.41
N ALA A 62 2.74 6.91 -2.93
CA ALA A 62 1.50 7.07 -2.18
C ALA A 62 1.47 8.34 -1.29
N GLY A 63 2.05 9.45 -1.75
CA GLY A 63 2.02 10.72 -1.03
C GLY A 63 0.58 11.20 -0.83
N GLY A 64 0.26 11.67 0.37
CA GLY A 64 -1.08 12.19 0.71
C GLY A 64 -2.13 11.13 1.05
N ALA A 65 -1.86 9.84 0.84
CA ALA A 65 -2.78 8.76 1.17
C ALA A 65 -2.93 8.58 2.69
N TYR A 66 -4.13 8.16 3.12
CA TYR A 66 -4.32 7.61 4.46
C TYR A 66 -3.85 6.17 4.49
N ALA A 67 -3.05 5.82 5.49
CA ALA A 67 -2.50 4.48 5.65
C ALA A 67 -2.47 4.11 7.13
N TYR A 68 -2.53 2.81 7.42
CA TYR A 68 -2.21 2.31 8.75
C TYR A 68 -0.70 2.46 9.02
N PRO A 69 -0.29 2.63 10.28
CA PRO A 69 1.13 2.56 10.66
C PRO A 69 1.78 1.27 10.19
N GLY A 70 2.99 1.36 9.66
CA GLY A 70 3.71 0.21 9.12
C GLY A 70 4.96 0.60 8.34
N GLY A 71 5.66 -0.41 7.84
CA GLY A 71 6.92 -0.22 7.15
C GLY A 71 7.53 -1.54 6.65
N GLY A 72 8.72 -1.43 6.05
CA GLY A 72 9.52 -2.60 5.73
C GLY A 72 9.98 -3.31 7.00
N VAL A 73 10.02 -4.64 6.95
CA VAL A 73 10.60 -5.46 8.01
C VAL A 73 12.10 -5.21 8.06
N ASP A 74 12.63 -4.95 9.25
CA ASP A 74 14.05 -4.86 9.51
C ASP A 74 14.62 -6.26 9.77
N PRO A 75 15.86 -6.60 9.35
CA PRO A 75 16.46 -7.89 9.67
C PRO A 75 16.43 -8.26 11.17
N ARG A 76 16.44 -7.28 12.06
CA ARG A 76 16.35 -7.48 13.52
C ARG A 76 14.97 -7.99 13.98
N ASP A 77 13.93 -7.82 13.18
CA ASP A 77 12.58 -8.31 13.51
C ASP A 77 12.50 -9.85 13.51
N ASP A 78 13.47 -10.54 12.89
CA ASP A 78 13.57 -12.00 12.91
C ASP A 78 14.31 -12.53 14.16
N ASP A 79 14.90 -11.66 14.98
CA ASP A 79 15.53 -12.06 16.25
C ASP A 79 14.47 -12.47 17.27
N ARG A 80 14.55 -13.71 17.72
CA ARG A 80 13.60 -14.32 18.67
C ARG A 80 14.16 -14.39 20.09
N ALA A 81 15.39 -13.93 20.33
CA ALA A 81 16.07 -14.06 21.62
C ALA A 81 15.70 -12.96 22.64
N ILE A 82 14.47 -12.44 22.56
CA ILE A 82 13.93 -11.45 23.51
C ILE A 82 13.61 -12.13 24.84
#